data_AF-A0A0J9E1G6-F1
#
_entry.id   AF-A0A0J9E1G6-F1
#
_cell.length_a   1.000
_cell.length_b   1.000
_cell.length_c   1.000
_cell.angle_alpha   90.00
_cell.angle_beta   90.00
_cell.angle_gamma   90.00
#
_symmetry.space_group_name_H-M   'P 1'
#
loop_
_entity.id
_entity.type
_entity.pdbx_description
1 polymer ?
#
loop_
_entity_poly.entity_id
_entity_poly.type
_entity_poly.pdbx_seq_one_letter_code
_entity_poly.pdbx_strand_id
1 'polypeptide(L)'
;MKRPQLNRKLRLEVPYRTRDNAGGYSETWQVAGTLWASVKAGTGRDAEQAGLSISTVPYKITLRAAPFGAPSRPKPGQRMRDGERIFSLLAVTEADFDARYLVCFARAEEVST
;
A
#
# COMPACT_ATOMS: atom_id res chain seq x y z
N MET A 1 -1.86 -13.29 -17.63
CA MET A 1 -0.85 -13.09 -16.55
C MET A 1 -0.53 -14.43 -15.90
N LYS A 2 0.72 -14.73 -15.52
CA LYS A 2 1.01 -15.92 -14.67
C LYS A 2 0.34 -15.73 -13.31
N ARG A 3 -0.31 -16.77 -12.78
CA ARG A 3 -0.99 -16.69 -11.47
C ARG A 3 -0.02 -16.16 -10.39
N PRO A 4 -0.38 -15.10 -9.65
CA PRO A 4 0.48 -14.57 -8.60
C PRO A 4 0.57 -15.54 -7.43
N GLN A 5 1.74 -15.63 -6.81
CA GLN A 5 1.96 -16.43 -5.60
C GLN A 5 1.71 -15.55 -4.38
N LEU A 6 0.51 -15.65 -3.79
CA LEU A 6 0.10 -14.85 -2.64
C LEU A 6 0.68 -15.42 -1.34
N ASN A 7 1.98 -15.21 -1.11
CA ASN A 7 2.75 -15.83 -0.01
C ASN A 7 3.07 -14.89 1.16
N ARG A 8 2.64 -13.63 1.12
CA ARG A 8 2.84 -12.65 2.19
C ARG A 8 1.52 -12.31 2.85
N LYS A 9 1.48 -12.32 4.19
CA LYS A 9 0.32 -11.92 4.99
C LYS A 9 0.50 -10.47 5.43
N LEU A 10 -0.21 -9.55 4.77
CA LEU A 10 -0.09 -8.11 4.97
C LEU A 10 -1.27 -7.56 5.76
N ARG A 11 -1.02 -6.64 6.69
CA ARG A 11 -2.08 -5.87 7.34
C ARG A 11 -2.44 -4.67 6.48
N LEU A 12 -3.72 -4.53 6.16
CA LEU A 12 -4.26 -3.32 5.55
C LEU A 12 -4.55 -2.32 6.67
N GLU A 13 -3.92 -1.16 6.61
CA GLU A 13 -4.12 -0.08 7.57
C GLU A 13 -4.76 1.12 6.86
N VAL A 14 -5.73 1.72 7.54
CA VAL A 14 -6.49 2.89 7.06
C VAL A 14 -6.17 4.11 7.93
N PRO A 15 -6.03 5.30 7.32
CA PRO A 15 -5.81 6.51 8.07
C PRO A 15 -7.07 6.89 8.85
N TYR A 16 -6.89 7.22 10.13
CA TYR A 16 -7.92 7.72 11.03
C TYR A 16 -7.48 9.07 11.57
N ARG A 17 -8.18 10.12 11.15
CA ARG A 17 -7.89 11.50 11.54
C ARG A 17 -8.77 11.88 12.72
N THR A 18 -8.12 12.26 13.82
CA THR A 18 -8.79 12.80 15.00
C THR A 18 -8.43 14.26 15.13
N ARG A 19 -9.42 15.12 15.36
CA ARG A 19 -9.18 16.54 15.61
C ARG A 19 -8.38 16.66 16.91
N ASP A 20 -7.28 17.40 16.89
CA ASP A 20 -6.57 17.70 18.13
C ASP A 20 -7.27 18.84 18.88
N ASN A 21 -6.99 18.98 20.17
CA ASN A 21 -7.56 20.04 21.02
C ASN A 21 -6.94 21.43 20.74
N ALA A 22 -6.03 21.55 19.78
CA ALA A 22 -5.34 22.78 19.40
C ALA A 22 -5.78 23.33 18.02
N GLY A 23 -6.78 22.70 17.39
CA GLY A 23 -7.33 23.13 16.10
C GLY A 23 -6.72 22.46 14.86
N GLY A 24 -5.78 21.55 15.04
CA GLY A 24 -5.23 20.67 14.00
C GLY A 24 -5.87 19.26 14.00
N TYR A 25 -5.17 18.31 13.36
CA TYR A 25 -5.57 16.91 13.29
C TYR A 25 -4.37 16.00 13.53
N SER A 26 -4.52 15.01 14.39
CA SER A 26 -3.60 13.87 14.49
C SER A 26 -4.06 12.74 13.56
N GLU A 27 -3.14 12.18 12.79
CA GLU A 27 -3.40 10.99 11.97
C GLU A 27 -2.86 9.75 12.67
N THR A 28 -3.75 8.78 12.90
CA THR A 28 -3.41 7.45 13.40
C THR A 28 -3.75 6.41 12.33
N TRP A 29 -3.18 5.22 12.44
CA TRP A 29 -3.42 4.15 11.47
C TRP A 29 -4.12 2.99 12.16
N GLN A 30 -5.30 2.63 11.66
CA GLN A 30 -6.10 1.54 12.20
C GLN A 30 -6.02 0.33 11.27
N VAL A 31 -5.89 -0.87 11.84
CA VAL A 31 -5.88 -2.11 11.06
C VAL A 31 -7.31 -2.41 10.60
N ALA A 32 -7.56 -2.34 9.29
CA ALA A 32 -8.84 -2.71 8.69
C ALA A 32 -8.97 -4.21 8.41
N GLY A 33 -7.85 -4.92 8.26
CA GLY A 33 -7.86 -6.36 8.04
C GLY A 33 -6.51 -6.92 7.65
N THR A 34 -6.49 -8.22 7.35
CA THR A 34 -5.30 -8.92 6.88
C THR A 34 -5.56 -9.59 5.54
N LEU A 35 -4.64 -9.41 4.60
CA LEU A 35 -4.76 -9.84 3.21
C LEU A 35 -3.52 -10.65 2.80
N TRP A 36 -3.74 -11.72 2.04
CA TRP A 36 -2.66 -12.44 1.38
C TRP A 36 -2.30 -11.77 0.07
N ALA A 37 -1.00 -11.50 -0.13
CA ALA A 37 -0.49 -10.77 -1.26
C ALA A 37 0.81 -11.37 -1.81
N SER A 38 1.07 -11.07 -3.08
CA SER A 38 2.40 -11.17 -3.70
C SER A 38 3.02 -9.78 -3.68
N VAL A 39 4.22 -9.64 -3.15
CA VAL A 39 4.97 -8.36 -3.15
C VAL A 39 6.13 -8.47 -4.13
N LYS A 40 6.21 -7.54 -5.09
CA LYS A 40 7.32 -7.45 -6.03
C LYS A 40 7.87 -6.03 -6.06
N ALA A 41 9.16 -5.88 -5.79
CA ALA A 41 9.87 -4.65 -6.07
C ALA A 41 9.98 -4.45 -7.59
N GLY A 42 9.80 -3.21 -8.05
CA GLY A 42 10.21 -2.79 -9.37
C GLY A 42 11.71 -2.47 -9.39
N THR A 43 12.20 -2.05 -10.55
CA THR A 43 13.53 -1.44 -10.65
C THR A 43 13.51 -0.09 -9.96
N GLY A 44 14.44 0.12 -9.03
CA GLY A 44 14.65 1.43 -8.40
C GLY A 44 14.92 2.48 -9.48
N ARG A 45 14.25 3.62 -9.38
CA ARG A 45 14.55 4.79 -10.18
C ARG A 45 14.93 5.89 -9.20
N ASP A 46 16.08 6.49 -9.40
CA ASP A 46 16.43 7.72 -8.68
C ASP A 46 15.46 8.81 -9.16
N ALA A 47 14.70 9.37 -8.23
CA ALA A 47 13.88 10.53 -8.48
C ALA A 47 14.54 11.71 -7.77
N GLU A 48 15.03 12.69 -8.54
CA GLU A 48 15.44 13.97 -7.97
C GLU A 48 14.19 14.70 -7.46
N GLN A 49 14.04 14.79 -6.14
CA GLN A 49 13.04 15.63 -5.52
C GLN A 49 13.75 16.67 -4.64
N ALA A 50 13.70 17.93 -5.07
CA ALA A 50 14.17 19.10 -4.32
C ALA A 50 15.62 18.98 -3.77
N GLY A 51 16.55 18.46 -4.56
CA GLY A 51 17.98 18.38 -4.20
C GLY A 51 18.35 17.25 -3.23
N LEU A 52 17.39 16.41 -2.84
CA LEU A 52 17.63 15.17 -2.08
C LEU A 52 17.41 13.98 -3.02
N SER A 53 18.43 13.15 -3.20
CA SER A 53 18.28 11.87 -3.90
C SER A 53 17.53 10.91 -2.97
N ILE A 54 16.22 10.79 -3.17
CA ILE A 54 15.43 9.75 -2.50
C ILE A 54 15.29 8.61 -3.51
N SER A 55 16.12 7.59 -3.37
CA SER A 55 16.02 6.36 -4.17
C SER A 55 14.76 5.59 -3.76
N THR A 56 13.60 5.98 -4.27
CA THR A 56 12.35 5.26 -3.99
C THR A 56 12.23 4.02 -4.89
N VAL A 57 12.24 2.84 -4.29
CA VAL A 57 11.94 1.59 -5.00
C VAL A 57 10.41 1.45 -5.12
N PRO A 58 9.83 1.45 -6.34
CA PRO A 58 8.40 1.21 -6.51
C PRO A 58 8.07 -0.25 -6.20
N TYR A 59 6.91 -0.51 -5.62
CA TYR A 59 6.41 -1.86 -5.34
C TYR A 59 5.08 -2.11 -6.04
N LYS A 60 4.93 -3.33 -6.56
CA LYS A 60 3.65 -3.89 -7.01
C LYS A 60 3.22 -4.96 -6.01
N ILE A 61 2.10 -4.71 -5.35
CA ILE A 61 1.48 -5.62 -4.40
C ILE A 61 0.22 -6.18 -5.05
N THR A 62 0.20 -7.48 -5.36
CA THR A 62 -0.96 -8.14 -5.97
C THR A 62 -1.73 -8.92 -4.93
N LEU A 63 -3.05 -8.71 -4.84
CA LEU A 63 -3.96 -9.39 -3.93
C LEU A 63 -5.19 -9.93 -4.68
N ARG A 64 -6.00 -10.76 -4.02
CA ARG A 64 -7.31 -11.18 -4.57
C ARG A 64 -8.23 -9.97 -4.70
N ALA A 65 -9.03 -9.94 -5.75
CA ALA A 65 -10.01 -8.88 -5.92
C ALA A 65 -11.11 -8.94 -4.86
N ALA A 66 -11.63 -7.76 -4.55
CA ALA A 66 -12.80 -7.56 -3.72
C ALA A 66 -13.78 -6.64 -4.47
N PRO A 67 -15.10 -6.79 -4.24
CA PRO A 67 -16.09 -5.91 -4.85
C PRO A 67 -15.82 -4.43 -4.56
N PHE A 68 -16.28 -3.56 -5.46
CA PHE A 68 -16.17 -2.13 -5.23
C PHE A 68 -16.90 -1.74 -3.93
N GLY A 69 -16.30 -0.87 -3.12
CA GLY A 69 -16.85 -0.46 -1.81
C GLY A 69 -16.64 -1.46 -0.66
N ALA A 70 -16.21 -2.70 -0.94
CA ALA A 70 -15.94 -3.66 0.13
C ALA A 70 -14.82 -3.16 1.06
N PRO A 71 -14.91 -3.36 2.39
CA PRO A 71 -13.86 -2.94 3.34
C PRO A 71 -12.49 -3.57 3.05
N SER A 72 -12.49 -4.77 2.46
CA SER A 72 -11.28 -5.50 2.07
C SER A 72 -10.66 -5.01 0.76
N ARG A 73 -11.31 -4.11 0.01
CA ARG A 73 -10.77 -3.53 -1.24
C ARG A 73 -9.86 -2.35 -0.87
N PRO A 74 -8.54 -2.45 -1.08
CA PRO A 74 -7.62 -1.37 -0.73
C PRO A 74 -7.89 -0.12 -1.57
N LYS A 75 -7.53 1.04 -1.02
CA LYS A 75 -7.69 2.36 -1.64
C LYS A 75 -6.37 3.14 -1.59
N PRO A 76 -6.15 4.08 -2.53
CA PRO A 76 -5.06 5.04 -2.42
C PRO A 76 -5.11 5.80 -1.09
N GLY A 77 -3.94 6.12 -0.53
CA GLY A 77 -3.81 6.76 0.77
C GLY A 77 -3.91 5.82 1.96
N GLN A 78 -4.24 4.54 1.75
CA GLN A 78 -4.07 3.49 2.75
C GLN A 78 -2.62 2.96 2.73
N ARG A 79 -2.27 2.07 3.65
CA ARG A 79 -0.96 1.41 3.65
C ARG A 79 -1.06 -0.08 3.93
N MET A 80 -0.10 -0.83 3.39
CA MET A 80 0.10 -2.24 3.73
C MET A 80 1.29 -2.38 4.67
N ARG A 81 1.15 -3.21 5.69
CA ARG A 81 2.22 -3.47 6.66
C ARG A 81 2.64 -4.94 6.67
N ASP A 82 3.92 -5.18 6.48
CA ASP A 82 4.60 -6.48 6.57
C ASP A 82 5.59 -6.44 7.75
N GLY A 83 5.12 -6.81 8.94
CA GLY A 83 5.90 -6.64 10.17
C GLY A 83 6.21 -5.16 10.44
N GLU A 84 7.49 -4.79 10.31
CA GLU A 84 7.98 -3.41 10.46
C GLU A 84 7.99 -2.63 9.14
N ARG A 85 7.91 -3.31 8.00
CA ARG A 85 7.93 -2.66 6.68
C ARG A 85 6.55 -2.09 6.36
N ILE A 86 6.53 -0.83 5.95
CA ILE A 86 5.32 -0.11 5.58
C ILE A 86 5.37 0.24 4.10
N PHE A 87 4.26 0.02 3.41
CA PHE A 87 4.07 0.35 2.01
C PHE A 87 2.88 1.29 1.83
N SER A 88 3.11 2.58 1.55
CA SER A 88 2.02 3.53 1.24
C SER A 88 1.43 3.19 -0.12
N LEU A 89 0.11 3.05 -0.20
CA LEU A 89 -0.59 2.74 -1.44
C LEU A 89 -0.87 4.02 -2.23
N LEU A 90 -0.35 4.06 -3.45
CA LEU A 90 -0.46 5.20 -4.37
C LEU A 90 -1.62 5.03 -5.34
N ALA A 91 -1.83 3.80 -5.83
CA ALA A 91 -2.90 3.48 -6.77
C ALA A 91 -3.34 2.01 -6.61
N VAL A 92 -4.58 1.72 -6.97
CA VAL A 92 -5.14 0.36 -6.97
C VAL A 92 -5.91 0.14 -8.28
N THR A 93 -5.57 -0.91 -9.01
CA THR A 93 -6.22 -1.27 -10.29
C THR A 93 -6.49 -2.76 -10.36
N GLU A 94 -7.37 -3.19 -11.25
CA GLU A 94 -7.48 -4.59 -11.67
C GLU A 94 -6.16 -5.06 -12.32
N ALA A 95 -5.82 -6.33 -12.12
CA ALA A 95 -4.61 -6.92 -12.69
C ALA A 95 -4.76 -7.30 -14.17
N ASP A 96 -5.98 -7.67 -14.58
CA ASP A 96 -6.35 -8.10 -15.92
C ASP A 96 -7.86 -7.91 -16.16
N PHE A 97 -8.32 -8.19 -17.38
CA PHE A 97 -9.72 -8.08 -17.80
C PHE A 97 -10.67 -8.95 -16.97
N ASP A 98 -10.19 -10.11 -16.51
CA ASP A 98 -10.95 -11.04 -15.66
C ASP A 98 -11.15 -10.48 -14.23
N ALA A 99 -10.44 -9.42 -13.85
CA ALA A 99 -10.54 -8.71 -12.57
C ALA A 99 -10.48 -9.62 -11.33
N ARG A 100 -9.79 -10.77 -11.42
CA ARG A 100 -9.66 -11.74 -10.31
C ARG A 100 -8.69 -11.27 -9.23
N TYR A 101 -7.81 -10.34 -9.59
CA TYR A 101 -6.78 -9.79 -8.72
C TYR A 101 -6.75 -8.27 -8.84
N LEU A 102 -6.29 -7.63 -7.77
CA LEU A 102 -5.98 -6.20 -7.75
C LEU A 102 -4.45 -6.04 -7.65
N VAL A 103 -3.94 -5.02 -8.33
CA VAL A 103 -2.57 -4.54 -8.20
C VAL A 103 -2.60 -3.22 -7.47
N CYS A 104 -1.97 -3.17 -6.30
CA CYS A 104 -1.65 -1.94 -5.61
C CYS A 104 -0.24 -1.51 -5.99
N PHE A 105 -0.11 -0.26 -6.43
CA PHE A 105 1.16 0.41 -6.60
C PHE A 105 1.51 1.10 -5.30
N ALA A 106 2.71 0.85 -4.81
CA ALA A 106 3.12 1.33 -3.50
C ALA A 106 4.57 1.82 -3.51
N ARG A 107 4.92 2.61 -2.50
CA ARG A 107 6.30 2.94 -2.15
C ARG A 107 6.59 2.42 -0.75
N ALA A 108 7.82 1.98 -0.49
CA ALA A 108 8.24 1.73 0.88
C ALA A 108 8.38 3.05 1.62
N GLU A 109 7.93 3.09 2.87
CA GLU A 109 8.24 4.19 3.79
C GLU A 109 9.56 3.86 4.48
N GLU A 110 10.53 4.77 4.43
CA GLU A 110 11.72 4.70 5.26
C GLU A 110 11.32 5.19 6.66
N VAL A 111 11.42 4.31 7.66
CA VAL A 111 11.32 4.72 9.05
C VAL A 111 12.65 5.37 9.39
N SER A 112 12.73 6.70 9.25
CA SER A 112 13.83 7.48 9.81
C SER A 112 13.85 7.23 11.31
N THR A 113 14.83 6.45 11.77
CA THR A 113 15.09 6.15 13.19
C THR A 113 15.68 7.37 13.88
#